data_AF-A0A2L2YZZ8-F1
#
_entry.id   AF-A0A2L2YZZ8-F1
#
_cell.length_a   1.000
_cell.length_b   1.000
_cell.length_c   1.000
_cell.angle_alpha   90.00
_cell.angle_beta   90.00
_cell.angle_gamma   90.00
#
_symmetry.space_group_name_H-M   'P 1'
#
loop_
_entity.id
_entity.type
_entity.pdbx_description
1 polymer ?
#
loop_
_entity_poly.entity_id
_entity_poly.type
_entity_poly.pdbx_seq_one_letter_code
_entity_poly.pdbx_strand_id
1 'polypeptide(L)' 'GFYHEQSRSERDSYLIIYLDIVAEIMSFNFFKLSPHLIVLYNTFVYNSFMIYCNIPFSSHGYDTMLSRN' A
#
# COMPACT_ATOMS: atom_id res chain seq x y z
N GLY A 1 -11.75 -0.24 13.99
CA GLY A 1 -11.15 -1.25 13.08
C GLY A 1 -9.85 -0.69 12.52
N PHE A 2 -9.04 -1.53 11.87
CA PHE A 2 -7.77 -1.13 11.25
C PHE A 2 -7.87 -1.24 9.74
N TYR A 3 -7.20 -0.34 9.02
CA TYR A 3 -7.01 -0.42 7.58
C TYR A 3 -5.66 -1.07 7.27
N HIS A 4 -5.46 -1.42 6.00
CA HIS A 4 -4.19 -1.95 5.55
C HIS A 4 -3.04 -0.94 5.67
N GLU A 5 -1.83 -1.43 5.94
CA GLU A 5 -0.65 -0.58 6.16
C GLU A 5 -0.30 0.22 4.91
N GLN A 6 -0.44 -0.38 3.72
CA GLN A 6 -0.25 0.31 2.43
C GLN A 6 -1.37 1.30 2.09
N SER A 7 -2.39 1.47 2.93
CA SER A 7 -3.42 2.51 2.74
C SER A 7 -3.15 3.78 3.56
N ARG A 8 -2.06 3.81 4.35
CA ARG A 8 -1.67 4.99 5.13
C ARG A 8 -1.47 6.21 4.25
N SER A 9 -1.83 7.38 4.77
CA SER A 9 -1.70 8.66 4.08
C SER A 9 -0.26 9.00 3.71
N GLU A 10 0.70 8.60 4.56
CA GLU A 10 2.13 8.88 4.43
C GLU A 10 2.94 7.75 3.75
N ARG A 11 2.27 6.71 3.23
CA ARG A 11 2.96 5.50 2.75
C ARG A 11 4.00 5.77 1.65
N ASP A 12 3.82 6.81 0.83
CA ASP A 12 4.65 7.05 -0.35
C ASP A 12 6.07 7.51 0.05
N SER A 13 6.28 7.88 1.31
CA SER A 13 7.60 8.07 1.91
C SER A 13 8.35 6.75 2.13
N TYR A 14 7.63 5.63 2.21
CA TYR A 14 8.14 4.31 2.57
C TYR A 14 8.01 3.29 1.43
N LEU A 15 7.04 3.48 0.53
CA LEU A 15 6.69 2.54 -0.53
C LEU A 15 6.72 3.21 -1.92
N ILE A 16 6.93 2.37 -2.93
CA ILE A 16 6.67 2.66 -4.35
C ILE A 16 5.56 1.70 -4.78
N ILE A 17 4.51 2.25 -5.40
CA ILE A 17 3.37 1.47 -5.94
C ILE A 17 3.34 1.63 -7.46
N TYR A 18 3.38 0.53 -8.20
CA TYR A 18 3.31 0.51 -9.66
C TYR A 18 1.88 0.20 -10.13
N LEU A 19 1.02 1.22 -10.17
CA LEU A 19 -0.39 1.02 -10.53
C LEU A 19 -0.59 0.59 -11.99
N ASP A 20 0.34 0.93 -12.89
CA ASP A 20 0.23 0.61 -14.33
C ASP A 20 0.24 -0.90 -14.60
N ILE A 21 0.80 -1.69 -13.67
CA ILE A 21 0.85 -3.16 -13.76
C ILE A 21 -0.14 -3.85 -12.83
N VAL A 22 -0.95 -3.10 -12.09
CA VAL A 22 -2.07 -3.61 -11.29
C VAL A 22 -3.29 -3.74 -12.21
N ALA A 23 -4.08 -4.80 -12.03
CA ALA A 23 -5.35 -4.93 -12.75
C ALA A 23 -6.24 -3.70 -12.48
N GLU A 24 -6.76 -3.05 -13.52
CA GLU A 24 -7.48 -1.77 -13.40
C GLU A 24 -8.61 -1.81 -12.37
N ILE A 25 -9.41 -2.89 -12.41
CA ILE A 25 -10.50 -3.14 -11.47
C ILE A 25 -10.05 -3.33 -10.01
N MET A 26 -8.76 -3.56 -9.75
CA MET A 26 -8.17 -3.77 -8.43
C MET A 26 -7.38 -2.56 -7.92
N SER A 27 -7.18 -1.53 -8.74
CA SER A 27 -6.40 -0.33 -8.39
C SER A 27 -6.86 0.37 -7.10
N PHE A 28 -8.17 0.30 -6.80
CA PHE A 28 -8.77 0.87 -5.60
C PHE A 28 -8.19 0.31 -4.28
N ASN A 29 -7.64 -0.91 -4.29
CA ASN A 29 -7.03 -1.54 -3.12
C ASN A 29 -5.74 -0.82 -2.68
N PHE A 30 -5.19 0.03 -3.54
CA PHE A 30 -4.02 0.86 -3.27
C PHE A 30 -4.40 2.33 -3.06
N PHE A 31 -5.65 2.68 -2.79
CA PHE A 31 -5.99 4.07 -2.47
C PHE A 31 -5.47 4.46 -1.09
N LYS A 32 -4.94 5.67 -0.99
CA LYS A 32 -4.53 6.26 0.30
C LYS A 32 -5.76 6.76 1.03
N LEU A 33 -5.74 6.58 2.34
CA LEU A 33 -6.68 7.24 3.23
C LEU A 33 -6.26 8.69 3.40
N SER A 34 -7.25 9.58 3.43
CA SER A 34 -7.02 10.99 3.76
C SER A 34 -6.48 11.10 5.20
N PRO A 35 -5.50 12.00 5.47
CA PRO A 35 -5.01 12.25 6.82
C PRO A 35 -6.11 12.64 7.82
N HIS A 36 -7.22 13.21 7.35
CA HIS A 36 -8.35 13.59 8.20
C HIS A 36 -9.27 12.42 8.57
N LEU A 37 -9.11 11.26 7.91
CA LEU A 37 -9.92 10.06 8.13
C LEU A 37 -9.20 9.01 8.98
N ILE A 38 -7.93 9.24 9.34
CA ILE A 38 -7.10 8.30 10.11
C ILE A 38 -6.32 9.00 11.21
N VAL A 39 -6.06 8.28 12.30
CA VAL A 39 -5.11 8.69 13.34
C VAL A 39 -3.96 7.69 13.33
N LEU A 40 -2.73 8.19 13.27
CA LEU A 40 -1.51 7.38 13.23
C LEU A 40 -0.90 7.33 14.64
N TYR A 41 -0.89 6.15 15.25
CA TYR A 41 -0.35 5.95 16.61
C TYR A 41 1.10 5.44 16.63
N ASN A 42 1.62 5.01 15.48
CA ASN A 42 2.93 4.41 15.33
C ASN A 42 3.57 4.84 14.00
N THR A 43 4.86 4.55 13.85
CA THR A 43 5.57 4.67 12.57
C THR A 43 5.13 3.58 11.60
N PHE A 44 5.45 3.74 10.31
CA PHE A 44 5.22 2.74 9.28
C PHE A 44 5.98 1.44 9.58
N VAL A 45 5.32 0.28 9.38
CA VAL A 45 5.92 -1.05 9.66
C VAL A 45 5.89 -1.93 8.41
N TYR A 46 7.04 -2.14 7.78
CA TYR A 46 7.18 -2.99 6.58
C TYR A 46 6.76 -4.45 6.80
N ASN A 47 6.90 -4.97 8.01
CA ASN A 47 6.55 -6.36 8.37
C ASN A 47 5.18 -6.46 9.08
N SER A 48 4.31 -5.48 8.89
CA SER A 48 2.95 -5.50 9.45
C SER A 48 2.16 -6.67 8.85
N PHE A 49 1.41 -7.41 9.67
CA PHE A 49 0.47 -8.42 9.16
C PHE A 49 -0.61 -7.82 8.24
N MET A 50 -0.82 -6.50 8.32
CA MET A 50 -1.83 -5.77 7.55
C MET A 50 -1.29 -5.17 6.25
N ILE A 51 -0.01 -5.35 5.92
CA ILE A 51 0.55 -4.91 4.64
C ILE A 51 0.36 -6.00 3.59
N TYR A 52 0.11 -5.62 2.34
CA TYR A 52 0.17 -6.59 1.24
C TYR A 52 1.62 -7.00 0.94
N CYS A 53 1.76 -8.16 0.29
CA CYS A 53 3.04 -8.62 -0.27
C CYS A 53 3.51 -7.72 -1.45
N ASN A 54 4.59 -8.11 -2.13
CA ASN A 54 5.16 -7.33 -3.23
C ASN A 54 4.38 -7.45 -4.56
N ILE A 55 3.69 -8.56 -4.82
CA ILE A 55 2.96 -8.84 -6.08
C ILE A 55 1.41 -8.80 -6.03
N PRO A 56 0.73 -8.10 -5.09
CA PRO A 56 -0.72 -8.11 -4.99
C PRO A 56 -1.34 -7.54 -6.27
N PHE A 57 -2.33 -8.26 -6.80
CA PHE A 57 -3.12 -7.85 -7.96
C PHE A 57 -2.30 -7.52 -9.23
N SER A 58 -1.09 -8.06 -9.32
CA SER A 58 -0.22 -7.91 -10.48
C SER A 58 -0.82 -8.59 -11.70
N SER A 59 -0.87 -7.87 -12.83
CA SER A 59 -1.37 -8.41 -14.10
C SER A 59 -0.40 -9.42 -14.74
N HIS A 60 0.89 -9.37 -14.39
CA HIS A 60 1.95 -10.15 -15.05
C HIS A 60 2.95 -10.77 -14.06
N GLY A 61 2.63 -10.82 -12.77
CA GLY A 61 3.51 -11.39 -11.73
C GLY A 61 4.71 -10.52 -11.36
N TYR A 62 4.77 -9.26 -11.82
CA TYR A 62 5.76 -8.28 -11.39
C TYR A 62 5.39 -7.64 -10.05
N ASP A 63 6.40 -7.17 -9.31
CA ASP A 63 6.22 -6.46 -8.05
C ASP A 63 5.42 -5.17 -8.26
N THR A 64 4.23 -5.12 -7.66
CA THR A 64 3.35 -3.94 -7.63
C THR A 64 3.66 -3.02 -6.46
N MET A 65 4.40 -3.50 -5.46
CA MET A 65 4.82 -2.75 -4.27
C MET A 65 6.26 -3.05 -3.90
N LEU A 66 7.06 -2.00 -3.73
CA LEU A 66 8.46 -2.07 -3.26
C LEU A 66 8.72 -1.10 -2.10
N SER A 67 9.62 -1.48 -1.20
CA SER A 67 10.14 -0.59 -0.14
C SER A 67 11.11 0.44 -0.71
N ARG A 68 11.01 1.69 -0.25
CA ARG A 68 12.06 2.71 -0.35
C ARG A 68 13.04 2.48 0.79
N ASN A 69 14.15 1.80 0.51
CA ASN A 69 15.29 1.70 1.43
C ASN A 69 16.24 2.89 1.24
#